data_AF-A0A7X7AN80-F1
#
_entry.id   AF-A0A7X7AN80-F1
#
_cell.length_a   1.000
_cell.length_b   1.000
_cell.length_c   1.000
_cell.angle_alpha   90.00
_cell.angle_beta   90.00
_cell.angle_gamma   90.00
#
_symmetry.space_group_name_H-M   'P 1'
#
loop_
_entity.id
_entity.type
_entity.pdbx_description
1 polymer ?
#
loop_
_entity_poly.entity_id
_entity_poly.type
_entity_poly.pdbx_seq_one_letter_code
_entity_poly.pdbx_strand_id
1 'polypeptide(L)'
;SLLGASVLKKEVVQGTDLVVIRELTGGIYFGEKKRESIAGGERAVDVLVYTTEEIERILRLAFETARQRRRKVTSVDKANVLESSRLWRETANRIQREYPDVELEHMLVDNCAMQLVRKPNQFDVLVTENMFGDILTDEASMLSGSIGMLASASIGGQVGLYEPAHGSAPDIAGRQIANPLAAILSAALMLEYSFRLPEAAEKIKEAVSSALAEGYRTPDLKEPGCRLVSTASMGDLVCSKLSEQVDRS
;
A
#
# COMPACT_ATOMS: atom_id res chain seq x y z
N SER A 1 17.87 3.96 5.83
CA SER A 1 16.69 4.81 6.15
C SER A 1 16.46 5.76 4.99
N LEU A 2 15.21 5.90 4.52
CA LEU A 2 14.83 6.76 3.38
C LEU A 2 14.27 8.12 3.83
N LEU A 3 14.38 8.47 5.12
CA LEU A 3 13.82 9.70 5.68
C LEU A 3 14.32 10.98 4.97
N GLY A 4 15.49 10.95 4.34
CA GLY A 4 16.02 12.07 3.56
C GLY A 4 15.38 12.26 2.18
N ALA A 5 14.67 11.24 1.67
CA ALA A 5 13.97 11.32 0.39
C ALA A 5 12.55 11.91 0.52
N SER A 6 11.99 11.92 1.74
CA SER A 6 10.66 12.49 1.98
C SER A 6 10.68 14.01 1.84
N VAL A 7 9.63 14.56 1.23
CA VAL A 7 9.40 16.01 1.17
C VAL A 7 8.88 16.57 2.50
N LEU A 8 8.47 15.70 3.43
CA LEU A 8 8.00 16.09 4.76
C LEU A 8 9.15 16.18 5.75
N LYS A 9 8.95 16.98 6.80
CA LYS A 9 9.92 17.08 7.90
C LYS A 9 10.13 15.71 8.53
N LYS A 10 11.39 15.38 8.85
CA LYS A 10 11.78 14.06 9.39
C LYS A 10 10.94 13.65 10.60
N GLU A 11 10.70 14.57 11.52
CA GLU A 11 9.91 14.34 12.74
C GLU A 11 8.43 13.99 12.47
N VAL A 12 7.91 14.25 11.28
CA VAL A 12 6.53 13.91 10.88
C VAL A 12 6.45 12.47 10.37
N VAL A 13 7.40 12.06 9.55
CA VAL A 13 7.40 10.74 8.86
C VAL A 13 8.18 9.67 9.59
N GLN A 14 8.98 10.05 10.59
CA GLN A 14 9.72 9.09 11.39
C GLN A 14 8.76 8.18 12.17
N GLY A 15 8.98 6.87 12.03
CA GLY A 15 8.15 5.84 12.67
C GLY A 15 6.85 5.54 11.93
N THR A 16 6.63 6.10 10.73
CA THR A 16 5.52 5.69 9.88
C THR A 16 5.73 4.27 9.40
N ASP A 17 4.78 3.41 9.72
CA ASP A 17 4.69 2.01 9.28
C ASP A 17 3.21 1.67 9.21
N LEU A 18 2.59 1.80 8.05
CA LEU A 18 1.16 1.56 7.86
C LEU A 18 0.94 0.64 6.67
N VAL A 19 -0.19 -0.05 6.68
CA VAL A 19 -0.68 -0.84 5.55
C VAL A 19 -2.02 -0.26 5.11
N VAL A 20 -2.20 -0.09 3.81
CA VAL A 20 -3.49 0.29 3.22
C VAL A 20 -4.09 -0.92 2.54
N ILE A 21 -5.33 -1.26 2.90
CA ILE A 21 -6.11 -2.34 2.33
C ILE A 21 -7.24 -1.70 1.52
N ARG A 22 -7.08 -1.79 0.20
CA ARG A 22 -7.97 -1.21 -0.80
C ARG A 22 -8.85 -2.29 -1.42
N GLU A 23 -10.15 -2.01 -1.55
CA GLU A 23 -11.03 -2.86 -2.34
C GLU A 23 -10.70 -2.69 -3.82
N LEU A 24 -10.50 -3.80 -4.55
CA LEU A 24 -9.93 -3.74 -5.91
C LEU A 24 -10.90 -4.16 -7.01
N THR A 25 -12.06 -4.74 -6.68
CA THR A 25 -12.91 -5.43 -7.67
C THR A 25 -14.33 -4.88 -7.80
N GLY A 26 -14.70 -3.90 -6.98
CA GLY A 26 -16.00 -3.24 -6.97
C GLY A 26 -15.89 -1.71 -6.94
N GLY A 27 -16.96 -1.07 -6.49
CA GLY A 27 -17.06 0.37 -6.41
C GLY A 27 -17.21 1.06 -7.77
N ILE A 28 -16.93 2.36 -7.81
CA ILE A 28 -17.19 3.22 -8.98
C ILE A 28 -16.36 2.85 -10.22
N TYR A 29 -15.32 2.03 -10.08
CA TYR A 29 -14.45 1.61 -11.18
C TYR A 29 -15.17 0.56 -12.05
N PHE A 30 -15.96 -0.31 -11.42
CA PHE A 30 -16.65 -1.43 -12.06
C PHE A 30 -18.17 -1.24 -12.17
N GLY A 31 -18.75 -0.24 -11.49
CA GLY A 31 -20.14 0.12 -11.65
C GLY A 31 -20.46 0.66 -13.05
N GLU A 32 -21.75 0.61 -13.41
CA GLU A 32 -22.22 1.01 -14.74
C GLU A 32 -21.79 2.43 -15.09
N LYS A 33 -21.35 2.61 -16.34
CA LYS A 33 -20.90 3.88 -16.91
C LYS A 33 -21.74 4.22 -18.12
N LYS A 34 -22.30 5.43 -18.14
CA LYS A 34 -23.14 5.91 -19.24
C LYS A 34 -22.76 7.33 -19.63
N ARG A 35 -22.67 7.59 -20.93
CA ARG A 35 -22.62 8.94 -21.50
C ARG A 35 -23.72 9.08 -22.54
N GLU A 36 -24.46 10.17 -22.51
CA GLU A 36 -25.55 10.43 -23.46
C GLU A 36 -25.64 11.91 -23.81
N SER A 37 -26.08 12.19 -25.04
CA SER A 37 -26.44 13.54 -25.45
C SER A 37 -27.79 13.91 -24.86
N ILE A 38 -27.89 15.13 -24.33
CA ILE A 38 -29.12 15.73 -23.79
C ILE A 38 -29.40 17.05 -24.50
N ALA A 39 -30.61 17.58 -24.33
CA ALA A 39 -30.90 18.94 -24.81
C ALA A 39 -29.95 19.93 -24.12
N GLY A 40 -29.05 20.53 -24.88
CA GLY A 40 -28.06 21.50 -24.38
C GLY A 40 -26.68 20.96 -24.04
N GLY A 41 -26.37 19.68 -24.31
CA GLY A 41 -25.00 19.17 -24.13
C GLY A 41 -24.91 17.65 -23.95
N GLU A 42 -23.98 17.22 -23.11
CA GLU A 42 -23.77 15.81 -22.75
C GLU A 42 -23.96 15.60 -21.25
N ARG A 43 -24.47 14.42 -20.88
CA ARG A 43 -24.55 13.93 -19.50
C ARG A 43 -23.71 12.67 -19.37
N ALA A 44 -22.92 12.58 -18.31
CA ALA A 44 -22.19 11.37 -17.92
C ALA A 44 -22.65 10.91 -16.53
N VAL A 45 -22.69 9.59 -16.33
CA VAL A 45 -23.06 8.94 -15.07
C VAL A 45 -22.08 7.80 -14.81
N ASP A 46 -21.56 7.77 -13.59
CA ASP A 46 -20.76 6.68 -13.04
C ASP A 46 -21.42 6.21 -11.75
N VAL A 47 -21.70 4.91 -11.66
CA VAL A 47 -22.39 4.33 -10.50
C VAL A 47 -21.39 3.81 -9.49
N LEU A 48 -21.43 4.33 -8.26
CA LEU A 48 -20.72 3.76 -7.11
C LEU A 48 -21.62 2.73 -6.41
N VAL A 49 -21.25 1.45 -6.45
CA VAL A 49 -22.03 0.36 -5.86
C VAL A 49 -21.13 -0.63 -5.13
N TYR A 50 -21.64 -1.11 -3.98
CA TYR A 50 -21.09 -2.24 -3.23
C TYR A 50 -22.23 -3.08 -2.67
N THR A 51 -21.99 -4.38 -2.60
CA THR A 51 -22.77 -5.32 -1.80
C THR A 51 -22.15 -5.49 -0.42
N THR A 52 -22.95 -5.92 0.56
CA THR A 52 -22.44 -6.20 1.91
C THR A 52 -21.35 -7.26 1.91
N GLU A 53 -21.43 -8.29 1.06
CA GLU A 53 -20.42 -9.35 0.96
C GLU A 53 -19.05 -8.80 0.50
N GLU A 54 -19.04 -7.91 -0.49
CA GLU A 54 -17.81 -7.27 -0.97
C GLU A 54 -17.12 -6.45 0.11
N ILE A 55 -17.91 -5.81 0.97
CA ILE A 55 -17.44 -5.00 2.11
C ILE A 55 -16.95 -5.91 3.24
N GLU A 56 -17.69 -6.98 3.58
CA GLU A 56 -17.32 -7.88 4.67
C GLU A 56 -15.97 -8.56 4.45
N ARG A 57 -15.73 -9.10 3.25
CA ARG A 57 -14.49 -9.85 2.96
C ARG A 57 -13.24 -9.00 3.17
N ILE A 58 -13.28 -7.73 2.76
CA ILE A 58 -12.13 -6.83 2.87
C ILE A 58 -11.94 -6.32 4.29
N LEU A 59 -13.03 -6.05 5.01
CA LEU A 59 -12.95 -5.69 6.43
C LEU A 59 -12.33 -6.82 7.25
N ARG A 60 -12.75 -8.08 7.02
CA ARG A 60 -12.15 -9.25 7.69
C ARG A 60 -10.66 -9.33 7.40
N LEU A 61 -10.24 -9.14 6.14
CA LEU A 61 -8.82 -9.10 5.79
C LEU A 61 -8.09 -7.99 6.57
N ALA A 62 -8.69 -6.80 6.70
CA ALA A 62 -8.09 -5.71 7.47
C ALA A 62 -7.97 -6.02 8.96
N PHE A 63 -8.99 -6.63 9.56
CA PHE A 63 -8.95 -7.03 10.95
C PHE A 63 -7.91 -8.12 11.23
N GLU A 64 -7.82 -9.16 10.39
CA GLU A 64 -6.78 -10.19 10.54
C GLU A 64 -5.37 -9.63 10.32
N THR A 65 -5.22 -8.70 9.36
CA THR A 65 -3.95 -8.00 9.15
C THR A 65 -3.57 -7.18 10.38
N ALA A 66 -4.52 -6.45 10.98
CA ALA A 66 -4.25 -5.67 12.18
C ALA A 66 -3.87 -6.56 13.39
N ARG A 67 -4.44 -7.77 13.53
CA ARG A 67 -4.06 -8.72 14.59
C ARG A 67 -2.59 -9.13 14.56
N GLN A 68 -1.99 -9.15 13.38
CA GLN A 68 -0.57 -9.46 13.18
C GLN A 68 0.33 -8.23 13.34
N ARG A 69 -0.27 -7.05 13.55
CA ARG A 69 0.39 -5.75 13.67
C ARG A 69 0.09 -5.11 15.02
N ARG A 70 -0.27 -3.82 15.05
CA ARG A 70 -0.53 -3.06 16.28
C ARG A 70 -1.99 -3.11 16.71
N ARG A 71 -2.80 -4.00 16.10
CA ARG A 71 -4.19 -4.25 16.44
C ARG A 71 -5.06 -2.99 16.34
N LYS A 72 -4.82 -2.17 15.31
CA LYS A 72 -5.63 -0.98 15.03
C LYS A 72 -6.05 -0.91 13.55
N VAL A 73 -7.35 -0.73 13.32
CA VAL A 73 -7.96 -0.52 12.00
C VAL A 73 -8.61 0.86 11.96
N THR A 74 -8.25 1.65 10.95
CA THR A 74 -8.94 2.88 10.57
C THR A 74 -9.78 2.60 9.33
N SER A 75 -11.10 2.56 9.48
CA SER A 75 -12.04 2.45 8.36
C SER A 75 -12.29 3.83 7.76
N VAL A 76 -11.92 4.02 6.50
CA VAL A 76 -12.01 5.31 5.80
C VAL A 76 -13.20 5.31 4.84
N ASP A 77 -14.04 6.34 4.92
CA ASP A 77 -15.27 6.43 4.13
C ASP A 77 -15.74 7.89 3.88
N LYS A 78 -16.91 8.08 3.28
CA LYS A 78 -17.61 9.37 3.19
C LYS A 78 -19.07 9.27 3.67
N ALA A 79 -19.30 8.64 4.83
CA ALA A 79 -20.63 8.29 5.34
C ALA A 79 -21.52 9.51 5.66
N ASN A 80 -20.93 10.71 5.77
CA ASN A 80 -21.71 11.95 5.89
C ASN A 80 -22.43 12.35 4.58
N VAL A 81 -22.03 11.79 3.44
CA VAL A 81 -22.62 12.09 2.13
C VAL A 81 -23.16 10.82 1.45
N LEU A 82 -22.33 9.79 1.30
CA LEU A 82 -22.60 8.65 0.42
C LEU A 82 -23.28 7.48 1.14
N GLU A 83 -24.29 6.89 0.51
CA GLU A 83 -25.00 5.72 1.06
C GLU A 83 -24.13 4.45 1.05
N SER A 84 -23.33 4.25 -0.01
CA SER A 84 -22.33 3.18 -0.06
C SER A 84 -21.36 3.25 1.13
N SER A 85 -20.97 4.45 1.53
CA SER A 85 -20.12 4.68 2.71
C SER A 85 -20.85 4.47 4.05
N ARG A 86 -22.16 4.73 4.14
CA ARG A 86 -22.94 4.39 5.33
C ARG A 86 -23.03 2.87 5.50
N LEU A 87 -23.37 2.15 4.43
CA LEU A 87 -23.36 0.69 4.40
C LEU A 87 -21.97 0.12 4.77
N TRP A 88 -20.90 0.74 4.26
CA TRP A 88 -19.53 0.39 4.62
C TRP A 88 -19.29 0.49 6.12
N ARG A 89 -19.59 1.66 6.70
CA ARG A 89 -19.41 1.95 8.13
C ARG A 89 -20.24 1.03 9.04
N GLU A 90 -21.49 0.78 8.67
CA GLU A 90 -22.37 -0.15 9.40
C GLU A 90 -21.81 -1.57 9.38
N THR A 91 -21.32 -2.02 8.23
CA THR A 91 -20.69 -3.34 8.07
C THR A 91 -19.41 -3.43 8.90
N ALA A 92 -18.55 -2.41 8.89
CA ALA A 92 -17.36 -2.33 9.73
C ALA A 92 -17.68 -2.45 11.23
N ASN A 93 -18.70 -1.73 11.70
CA ASN A 93 -19.15 -1.82 13.10
C ASN A 93 -19.69 -3.21 13.47
N ARG A 94 -20.33 -3.90 12.52
CA ARG A 94 -20.81 -5.27 12.73
C ARG A 94 -19.64 -6.25 12.80
N ILE A 95 -18.72 -6.19 11.84
CA ILE A 95 -17.53 -7.08 11.78
C ILE A 95 -16.64 -6.89 13.01
N GLN A 96 -16.49 -5.66 13.53
CA GLN A 96 -15.73 -5.38 14.75
C GLN A 96 -16.12 -6.28 15.95
N ARG A 97 -17.39 -6.71 16.04
CA ARG A 97 -17.86 -7.57 17.13
C ARG A 97 -17.19 -8.94 17.13
N GLU A 98 -16.67 -9.37 15.98
CA GLU A 98 -15.94 -10.63 15.80
C GLU A 98 -14.43 -10.46 16.11
N TYR A 99 -13.97 -9.22 16.23
CA TYR A 99 -12.58 -8.82 16.45
C TYR A 99 -12.44 -7.90 17.68
N PRO A 100 -12.89 -8.33 18.88
CA PRO A 100 -12.90 -7.47 20.07
C PRO A 100 -11.50 -7.05 20.55
N ASP A 101 -10.46 -7.71 20.04
CA ASP A 101 -9.05 -7.47 20.36
C ASP A 101 -8.36 -6.48 19.42
N VAL A 102 -9.09 -5.92 18.44
CA VAL A 102 -8.61 -4.91 17.49
C VAL A 102 -9.38 -3.61 17.71
N GLU A 103 -8.69 -2.47 17.80
CA GLU A 103 -9.32 -1.15 17.86
C GLU A 103 -9.84 -0.77 16.47
N LEU A 104 -11.12 -0.37 16.37
CA LEU A 104 -11.70 0.22 15.17
C LEU A 104 -11.96 1.72 15.37
N GLU A 105 -11.41 2.54 14.51
CA GLU A 105 -11.77 3.94 14.35
C GLU A 105 -12.32 4.21 12.95
N HIS A 106 -13.18 5.23 12.83
CA HIS A 106 -13.72 5.68 11.54
C HIS A 106 -13.19 7.07 11.21
N MET A 107 -12.79 7.26 9.95
CA MET A 107 -12.30 8.55 9.47
C MET A 107 -12.93 8.89 8.13
N LEU A 108 -13.30 10.17 7.94
CA LEU A 108 -13.72 10.63 6.62
C LEU A 108 -12.50 10.75 5.70
N VAL A 109 -12.64 10.39 4.43
CA VAL A 109 -11.54 10.36 3.44
C VAL A 109 -10.77 11.68 3.32
N ASP A 110 -11.47 12.82 3.39
CA ASP A 110 -10.84 14.15 3.38
C ASP A 110 -10.01 14.42 4.64
N ASN A 111 -10.49 14.01 5.81
CA ASN A 111 -9.70 14.08 7.04
C ASN A 111 -8.52 13.09 6.99
N CYS A 112 -8.72 11.89 6.43
CA CYS A 112 -7.65 10.89 6.28
C CYS A 112 -6.49 11.43 5.45
N ALA A 113 -6.78 12.08 4.32
CA ALA A 113 -5.76 12.74 3.51
C ALA A 113 -4.96 13.77 4.33
N MET A 114 -5.66 14.65 5.06
CA MET A 114 -5.00 15.61 5.95
C MET A 114 -4.14 14.93 7.04
N GLN A 115 -4.62 13.82 7.62
CA GLN A 115 -3.92 13.10 8.68
C GLN A 115 -2.69 12.35 8.17
N LEU A 116 -2.71 11.82 6.94
CA LEU A 116 -1.54 11.20 6.31
C LEU A 116 -0.38 12.20 6.21
N VAL A 117 -0.67 13.45 5.86
CA VAL A 117 0.36 14.50 5.83
C VAL A 117 0.73 14.97 7.25
N ARG A 118 -0.25 15.11 8.14
CA ARG A 118 -0.06 15.74 9.45
C ARG A 118 0.62 14.84 10.47
N LYS A 119 0.19 13.60 10.58
CA LYS A 119 0.63 12.63 11.60
C LYS A 119 0.42 11.19 11.09
N PRO A 120 1.18 10.75 10.08
CA PRO A 120 0.99 9.42 9.48
C PRO A 120 1.28 8.25 10.44
N ASN A 121 2.16 8.46 11.42
CA ASN A 121 2.52 7.43 12.42
C ASN A 121 1.38 7.03 13.37
N GLN A 122 0.21 7.68 13.29
CA GLN A 122 -0.97 7.28 14.06
C GLN A 122 -1.70 6.06 13.47
N PHE A 123 -1.45 5.76 12.20
CA PHE A 123 -2.12 4.69 11.47
C PHE A 123 -1.38 3.36 11.62
N ASP A 124 -2.14 2.27 11.61
CA ASP A 124 -1.61 0.91 11.53
C ASP A 124 -2.14 0.23 10.26
N VAL A 125 -3.43 -0.09 10.24
CA VAL A 125 -4.12 -0.60 9.05
C VAL A 125 -5.21 0.38 8.63
N LEU A 126 -5.09 0.94 7.44
CA LEU A 126 -6.17 1.68 6.77
C LEU A 126 -6.98 0.70 5.91
N VAL A 127 -8.30 0.78 5.96
CA VAL A 127 -9.18 0.00 5.07
C VAL A 127 -10.22 0.89 4.42
N THR A 128 -10.39 0.78 3.11
CA THR A 128 -11.24 1.70 2.34
C THR A 128 -11.70 1.11 1.00
N GLU A 129 -12.74 1.72 0.42
CA GLU A 129 -13.21 1.39 -0.92
C GLU A 129 -12.21 1.73 -2.03
N ASN A 130 -12.44 1.19 -3.23
CA ASN A 130 -11.57 1.28 -4.39
C ASN A 130 -11.04 2.68 -4.72
N MET A 131 -11.92 3.65 -4.99
CA MET A 131 -11.49 5.00 -5.42
C MET A 131 -10.73 5.75 -4.32
N PHE A 132 -11.22 5.70 -3.09
CA PHE A 132 -10.52 6.32 -1.96
C PHE A 132 -9.19 5.63 -1.68
N GLY A 133 -9.14 4.31 -1.80
CA GLY A 133 -7.92 3.52 -1.65
C GLY A 133 -6.88 3.92 -2.68
N ASP A 134 -7.26 4.07 -3.95
CA ASP A 134 -6.38 4.54 -5.03
C ASP A 134 -5.65 5.83 -4.65
N ILE A 135 -6.43 6.83 -4.21
CA ILE A 135 -5.92 8.15 -3.85
C ILE A 135 -5.03 8.08 -2.60
N LEU A 136 -5.50 7.41 -1.54
CA LEU A 136 -4.79 7.37 -0.27
C LEU A 136 -3.52 6.51 -0.33
N THR A 137 -3.48 5.45 -1.16
CA THR A 137 -2.25 4.67 -1.37
C THR A 137 -1.18 5.50 -2.05
N ASP A 138 -1.56 6.28 -3.06
CA ASP A 138 -0.63 7.18 -3.74
C ASP A 138 -0.15 8.30 -2.82
N GLU A 139 -1.03 8.88 -2.00
CA GLU A 139 -0.65 9.86 -0.99
C GLU A 139 0.31 9.26 0.05
N ALA A 140 0.00 8.07 0.58
CA ALA A 140 0.83 7.37 1.54
C ALA A 140 2.21 7.02 0.95
N SER A 141 2.28 6.70 -0.35
CA SER A 141 3.53 6.41 -1.05
C SER A 141 4.53 7.56 -0.95
N MET A 142 4.02 8.78 -1.07
CA MET A 142 4.82 10.01 -1.07
C MET A 142 5.35 10.38 0.30
N LEU A 143 4.78 9.83 1.39
CA LEU A 143 5.32 10.01 2.74
C LEU A 143 6.73 9.42 2.86
N SER A 144 6.97 8.27 2.22
CA SER A 144 8.25 7.57 2.27
C SER A 144 9.33 8.21 1.37
N GLY A 145 8.93 9.09 0.45
CA GLY A 145 9.83 9.76 -0.49
C GLY A 145 10.23 8.94 -1.71
N SER A 146 9.80 7.67 -1.83
CA SER A 146 10.02 6.91 -3.06
C SER A 146 8.92 5.90 -3.36
N ILE A 147 8.25 6.12 -4.50
CA ILE A 147 7.34 5.14 -5.11
C ILE A 147 8.07 3.87 -5.57
N GLY A 148 9.37 3.97 -5.87
CA GLY A 148 10.21 2.85 -6.32
C GLY A 148 10.46 1.78 -5.25
N MET A 149 10.00 2.02 -4.03
CA MET A 149 10.13 1.11 -2.88
C MET A 149 8.81 0.44 -2.49
N LEU A 150 7.69 0.83 -3.11
CA LEU A 150 6.38 0.32 -2.73
C LEU A 150 6.09 -1.03 -3.38
N ALA A 151 6.01 -2.05 -2.56
CA ALA A 151 5.47 -3.36 -2.92
C ALA A 151 3.95 -3.38 -2.74
N SER A 152 3.26 -4.17 -3.58
CA SER A 152 1.81 -4.38 -3.47
C SER A 152 1.43 -5.85 -3.61
N ALA A 153 0.25 -6.19 -3.07
CA ALA A 153 -0.32 -7.52 -3.12
C ALA A 153 -1.84 -7.43 -3.32
N SER A 154 -2.33 -8.08 -4.37
CA SER A 154 -3.75 -8.23 -4.71
C SER A 154 -4.15 -9.67 -4.41
N ILE A 155 -4.84 -9.86 -3.28
CA ILE A 155 -5.14 -11.18 -2.71
C ILE A 155 -6.65 -11.35 -2.46
N GLY A 156 -7.12 -12.59 -2.44
CA GLY A 156 -8.53 -12.94 -2.19
C GLY A 156 -9.18 -13.81 -3.28
N GLY A 157 -8.52 -13.97 -4.43
CA GLY A 157 -8.88 -14.95 -5.46
C GLY A 157 -8.17 -16.30 -5.29
N GLN A 158 -8.36 -17.21 -6.26
CA GLN A 158 -7.61 -18.49 -6.32
C GLN A 158 -6.09 -18.29 -6.52
N VAL A 159 -5.70 -17.15 -7.07
CA VAL A 159 -4.31 -16.76 -7.33
C VAL A 159 -4.09 -15.39 -6.71
N GLY A 160 -2.96 -15.22 -6.01
CA GLY A 160 -2.48 -13.91 -5.57
C GLY A 160 -1.65 -13.23 -6.66
N LEU A 161 -1.89 -11.94 -6.89
CA LEU A 161 -1.09 -11.11 -7.79
C LEU A 161 -0.19 -10.19 -6.96
N TYR A 162 1.10 -10.15 -7.28
CA TYR A 162 2.10 -9.37 -6.56
C TYR A 162 2.88 -8.53 -7.56
N GLU A 163 2.90 -7.21 -7.36
CA GLU A 163 3.51 -6.28 -8.29
C GLU A 163 4.06 -5.03 -7.58
N PRO A 164 5.13 -4.41 -8.10
CA PRO A 164 5.53 -3.09 -7.60
C PRO A 164 4.45 -2.05 -7.90
N ALA A 165 4.26 -1.07 -7.01
CA ALA A 165 3.26 -0.01 -7.22
C ALA A 165 3.67 1.01 -8.29
N HIS A 166 4.95 1.07 -8.66
CA HIS A 166 5.42 1.97 -9.71
C HIS A 166 5.02 1.48 -11.11
N GLY A 167 4.78 2.43 -12.03
CA GLY A 167 4.49 2.12 -13.42
C GLY A 167 5.69 1.60 -14.22
N SER A 168 5.50 1.45 -15.53
CA SER A 168 6.48 0.84 -16.45
C SER A 168 7.72 1.71 -16.75
N ALA A 169 7.68 3.01 -16.45
CA ALA A 169 8.77 3.97 -16.69
C ALA A 169 9.45 3.81 -18.07
N PRO A 170 8.72 3.98 -19.19
CA PRO A 170 9.19 3.63 -20.53
C PRO A 170 10.41 4.45 -20.99
N ASP A 171 10.59 5.64 -20.43
CA ASP A 171 11.71 6.54 -20.69
C ASP A 171 13.07 5.99 -20.22
N ILE A 172 13.07 5.08 -19.23
CA ILE A 172 14.28 4.45 -18.69
C ILE A 172 14.47 2.98 -19.07
N ALA A 173 13.55 2.43 -19.86
CA ALA A 173 13.60 1.03 -20.29
C ALA A 173 14.93 0.70 -20.97
N GLY A 174 15.54 -0.42 -20.56
CA GLY A 174 16.83 -0.89 -21.10
C GLY A 174 18.07 -0.11 -20.63
N ARG A 175 17.92 0.93 -19.79
CA ARG A 175 19.03 1.78 -19.35
C ARG A 175 19.72 1.34 -18.05
N GLN A 176 19.28 0.24 -17.44
CA GLN A 176 19.84 -0.29 -16.17
C GLN A 176 19.78 0.72 -15.00
N ILE A 177 18.74 1.58 -14.97
CA ILE A 177 18.53 2.59 -13.92
C ILE A 177 17.19 2.46 -13.19
N ALA A 178 16.38 1.45 -13.50
CA ALA A 178 15.17 1.15 -12.76
C ALA A 178 15.50 0.65 -11.34
N ASN A 179 14.65 0.97 -10.37
CA ASN A 179 14.76 0.46 -9.00
C ASN A 179 14.11 -0.93 -8.90
N PRO A 180 14.87 -2.01 -8.62
CA PRO A 180 14.28 -3.35 -8.52
C PRO A 180 13.63 -3.63 -7.16
N LEU A 181 13.81 -2.75 -6.16
CA LEU A 181 13.52 -3.07 -4.77
C LEU A 181 12.02 -3.26 -4.51
N ALA A 182 11.13 -2.48 -5.12
CA ALA A 182 9.69 -2.70 -5.02
C ALA A 182 9.26 -4.09 -5.55
N ALA A 183 9.82 -4.54 -6.67
CA ALA A 183 9.52 -5.86 -7.22
C ALA A 183 10.05 -6.99 -6.32
N ILE A 184 11.26 -6.84 -5.79
CA ILE A 184 11.84 -7.78 -4.82
C ILE A 184 10.99 -7.85 -3.54
N LEU A 185 10.58 -6.71 -3.00
CA LEU A 185 9.72 -6.64 -1.82
C LEU A 185 8.32 -7.22 -2.12
N SER A 186 7.81 -7.10 -3.35
CA SER A 186 6.57 -7.75 -3.76
C SER A 186 6.70 -9.28 -3.76
N ALA A 187 7.87 -9.82 -4.14
CA ALA A 187 8.16 -11.24 -3.98
C ALA A 187 8.25 -11.65 -2.50
N ALA A 188 8.71 -10.78 -1.60
CA ALA A 188 8.63 -11.04 -0.16
C ALA A 188 7.16 -11.12 0.33
N LEU A 189 6.28 -10.22 -0.13
CA LEU A 189 4.84 -10.30 0.16
C LEU A 189 4.23 -11.60 -0.38
N MET A 190 4.69 -12.10 -1.54
CA MET A 190 4.26 -13.37 -2.09
C MET A 190 4.63 -14.55 -1.18
N LEU A 191 5.87 -14.60 -0.69
CA LEU A 191 6.31 -15.63 0.26
C LEU A 191 5.50 -15.59 1.55
N GLU A 192 5.25 -14.39 2.07
CA GLU A 192 4.50 -14.17 3.31
C GLU A 192 3.03 -14.60 3.19
N TYR A 193 2.31 -14.07 2.20
CA TYR A 193 0.86 -14.23 2.11
C TYR A 193 0.41 -15.50 1.38
N SER A 194 1.04 -15.84 0.24
CA SER A 194 0.63 -17.00 -0.56
C SER A 194 1.31 -18.28 -0.12
N PHE A 195 2.61 -18.24 0.14
CA PHE A 195 3.37 -19.45 0.50
C PHE A 195 3.44 -19.71 2.01
N ARG A 196 2.99 -18.77 2.85
CA ARG A 196 3.03 -18.88 4.32
C ARG A 196 4.45 -19.09 4.85
N LEU A 197 5.41 -18.41 4.24
CA LEU A 197 6.84 -18.42 4.60
C LEU A 197 7.27 -17.05 5.14
N PRO A 198 6.73 -16.58 6.28
CA PRO A 198 7.04 -15.25 6.82
C PRO A 198 8.51 -15.07 7.17
N GLU A 199 9.20 -16.12 7.61
CA GLU A 199 10.64 -16.06 7.92
C GLU A 199 11.48 -15.80 6.66
N ALA A 200 11.13 -16.43 5.53
CA ALA A 200 11.82 -16.19 4.27
C ALA A 200 11.55 -14.79 3.72
N ALA A 201 10.30 -14.31 3.86
CA ALA A 201 9.93 -12.94 3.51
C ALA A 201 10.72 -11.92 4.33
N GLU A 202 10.89 -12.15 5.63
CA GLU A 202 11.63 -11.26 6.51
C GLU A 202 13.11 -11.17 6.13
N LYS A 203 13.76 -12.30 5.82
CA LYS A 203 15.15 -12.29 5.32
C LYS A 203 15.32 -11.41 4.06
N ILE A 204 14.36 -11.44 3.13
CA ILE A 204 14.39 -10.55 1.95
C ILE A 204 14.27 -9.07 2.38
N LYS A 205 13.32 -8.74 3.27
CA LYS A 205 13.12 -7.37 3.78
C LYS A 205 14.37 -6.85 4.51
N GLU A 206 15.01 -7.70 5.31
CA GLU A 206 16.27 -7.39 6.00
C GLU A 206 17.44 -7.19 5.03
N ALA A 207 17.53 -8.01 3.97
CA ALA A 207 18.56 -7.89 2.94
C ALA A 207 18.45 -6.56 2.19
N VAL A 208 17.22 -6.18 1.80
CA VAL A 208 16.94 -4.86 1.20
C VAL A 208 17.31 -3.73 2.16
N SER A 209 16.89 -3.84 3.43
CA SER A 209 17.19 -2.85 4.47
C SER A 209 18.69 -2.69 4.70
N SER A 210 19.44 -3.80 4.67
CA SER A 210 20.91 -3.82 4.83
C SER A 210 21.62 -3.15 3.66
N ALA A 211 21.22 -3.45 2.41
CA ALA A 211 21.77 -2.78 1.23
C ALA A 211 21.53 -1.25 1.29
N LEU A 212 20.34 -0.83 1.70
CA LEU A 212 20.03 0.59 1.88
C LEU A 212 20.80 1.22 3.07
N ALA A 213 21.05 0.47 4.15
CA ALA A 213 21.82 0.96 5.29
C ALA A 213 23.29 1.23 4.94
N GLU A 214 23.86 0.48 3.99
CA GLU A 214 25.23 0.70 3.47
C GLU A 214 25.32 1.86 2.46
N GLY A 215 24.22 2.56 2.22
CA GLY A 215 24.17 3.77 1.39
C GLY A 215 24.02 3.49 -0.11
N TYR A 216 23.75 2.25 -0.53
CA TYR A 216 23.48 1.94 -1.93
C TYR A 216 22.13 2.49 -2.38
N ARG A 217 22.10 3.15 -3.53
CA ARG A 217 20.89 3.79 -4.08
C ARG A 217 20.82 3.60 -5.59
N THR A 218 19.63 3.33 -6.12
CA THR A 218 19.32 3.56 -7.54
C THR A 218 19.03 5.05 -7.79
N PRO A 219 19.02 5.52 -9.05
CA PRO A 219 18.88 6.95 -9.37
C PRO A 219 17.64 7.66 -8.81
N ASP A 220 16.52 6.96 -8.67
CA ASP A 220 15.29 7.46 -8.04
C ASP A 220 15.44 7.73 -6.53
N LEU A 221 16.39 7.06 -5.86
CA LEU A 221 16.68 7.21 -4.43
C LEU A 221 17.92 8.06 -4.15
N LYS A 222 18.42 8.80 -5.16
CA LYS A 222 19.70 9.50 -5.06
C LYS A 222 19.68 10.55 -3.96
N GLU A 223 20.65 10.46 -3.05
CA GLU A 223 20.90 11.46 -2.00
C GLU A 223 22.40 11.83 -1.95
N PRO A 224 22.76 13.01 -1.41
CA PRO A 224 24.17 13.40 -1.26
C PRO A 224 24.98 12.36 -0.47
N GLY A 225 26.12 11.94 -1.01
CA GLY A 225 27.02 10.97 -0.37
C GLY A 225 26.64 9.50 -0.52
N CYS A 226 25.56 9.18 -1.26
CA CYS A 226 25.18 7.80 -1.53
C CYS A 226 26.10 7.08 -2.53
N ARG A 227 26.04 5.74 -2.53
CA ARG A 227 26.69 4.87 -3.52
C ARG A 227 25.68 4.54 -4.61
N LEU A 228 25.73 5.30 -5.70
CA LEU A 228 24.83 5.09 -6.83
C LEU A 228 25.14 3.77 -7.55
N VAL A 229 24.12 2.96 -7.78
CA VAL A 229 24.22 1.65 -8.45
C VAL A 229 23.18 1.48 -9.55
N SER A 230 23.46 0.55 -10.48
CA SER A 230 22.52 0.15 -11.53
C SER A 230 21.44 -0.79 -10.99
N THR A 231 20.42 -1.06 -11.81
CA THR A 231 19.37 -2.07 -11.52
C THR A 231 19.97 -3.43 -11.18
N ALA A 232 20.86 -3.96 -12.03
CA ALA A 232 21.46 -5.27 -11.82
C ALA A 232 22.32 -5.29 -10.55
N SER A 233 23.18 -4.27 -10.36
CA SER A 233 24.03 -4.20 -9.17
C SER A 233 23.24 -4.10 -7.87
N MET A 234 22.09 -3.40 -7.86
CA MET A 234 21.20 -3.40 -6.69
C MET A 234 20.62 -4.79 -6.42
N GLY A 235 20.20 -5.53 -7.47
CA GLY A 235 19.74 -6.91 -7.34
C GLY A 235 20.83 -7.84 -6.77
N ASP A 236 22.04 -7.77 -7.32
CA ASP A 236 23.19 -8.56 -6.86
C ASP A 236 23.53 -8.27 -5.40
N LEU A 237 23.47 -7.01 -4.98
CA LEU A 237 23.69 -6.61 -3.59
C LEU A 237 22.66 -7.23 -2.66
N VAL A 238 21.37 -7.21 -3.01
CA VAL A 238 20.33 -7.85 -2.20
C VAL A 238 20.55 -9.36 -2.10
N CYS A 239 20.89 -10.03 -3.21
CA CYS A 239 21.23 -11.45 -3.20
C CYS A 239 22.46 -11.76 -2.32
N SER A 240 23.50 -10.92 -2.36
CA SER A 240 24.68 -11.06 -1.50
C SER A 240 24.31 -10.93 -0.02
N LYS A 241 23.53 -9.91 0.35
CA LYS A 241 23.08 -9.70 1.74
C LYS A 241 22.21 -10.86 2.23
N LEU A 242 21.35 -11.39 1.38
CA LEU A 242 20.54 -12.55 1.70
C LEU A 242 21.40 -13.80 1.94
N SER A 243 22.42 -14.04 1.10
CA SER A 243 23.34 -15.17 1.25
C SER A 243 24.14 -15.09 2.56
N GLU A 244 24.67 -13.90 2.87
CA GLU A 244 25.38 -13.62 4.13
C GLU A 244 24.52 -13.89 5.38
N GLN A 245 23.21 -13.64 5.31
CA GLN A 245 22.28 -13.93 6.41
C GLN A 245 22.03 -15.43 6.55
N VAL A 246 21.90 -16.17 5.43
CA VAL A 246 21.68 -17.62 5.44
C VAL A 246 22.90 -18.36 5.96
N ASP A 247 24.12 -17.94 5.60
CA ASP A 247 25.35 -18.58 6.07
C ASP A 247 25.62 -18.36 7.57
N ARG A 248 24.94 -17.40 8.20
CA ARG A 248 25.07 -17.07 9.64
C ARG A 248 24.00 -17.72 10.51
N SER A 249 22.93 -18.27 9.93
CA SER A 249 21.79 -18.91 10.62
C SER A 249 21.94 -20.43 10.68
#